data_AF-U2Z9G4-F1
#
_entry.id   AF-U2Z9G4-F1
#
_cell.length_a   1.000
_cell.length_b   1.000
_cell.length_c   1.000
_cell.angle_alpha   90.00
_cell.angle_beta   90.00
_cell.angle_gamma   90.00
#
_symmetry.space_group_name_H-M   'P 1'
#
loop_
_entity.id
_entity.type
_entity.pdbx_description
1 polymer ?
#
loop_
_entity_poly.entity_id
_entity_poly.type
_entity_poly.pdbx_seq_one_letter_code
_entity_poly.pdbx_strand_id
1 'polypeptide(L)'
;MPRAVILLPALLLGGWSALTLSAQEAPDPTPEQIVEDWLASSHADAMSEAFRHWDGEGEIPGACATCHSTPGFVDYLASPMTTVGVIDHPVPTGTVIECTACHDPAAASLASVRFPSGQPISLGNGAAVCAVCHQGRASGARVEKAVDGMEEDTVSANLGFINIHYSAAAATLMGAEAGGGYEYEGKSYAGRYAHVPGLSDCASCHGPHDTAIEIEDCTTCHAGVQDLSAIRMSLVDYDGDGDTAEGIGMVMQQIWERLLAAIMRYGAEVAARRSPMPKRPTPISSPIRTATAAPIPKKRRTTTAMPAGPRGSCAPPTITSSSRRTAAPMRTTRITRCSF
;
A
#
# COMPACT_ATOMS: atom_id res chain seq x y z
N MET A 1 2.39 -22.70 90.85
CA MET A 1 1.00 -23.06 90.48
C MET A 1 0.12 -21.85 90.78
N PRO A 2 -0.82 -21.37 89.94
CA PRO A 2 -1.37 -21.94 88.71
C PRO A 2 -1.38 -21.00 87.46
N ARG A 3 -1.51 -21.66 86.29
CA ARG A 3 -2.29 -21.29 85.08
C ARG A 3 -2.01 -19.94 84.38
N ALA A 4 -1.11 -19.98 83.41
CA ALA A 4 -1.08 -19.06 82.28
C ALA A 4 -2.25 -19.37 81.32
N VAL A 5 -3.05 -18.37 81.02
CA VAL A 5 -4.12 -18.39 80.02
C VAL A 5 -3.48 -18.19 78.65
N ILE A 6 -3.51 -19.20 77.80
CA ILE A 6 -3.13 -19.09 76.38
C ILE A 6 -4.45 -18.92 75.60
N LEU A 7 -4.64 -17.72 75.07
CA LEU A 7 -5.69 -17.38 74.11
C LEU A 7 -5.39 -18.06 72.77
N LEU A 8 -6.29 -18.95 72.32
CA LEU A 8 -6.35 -19.39 70.93
C LEU A 8 -6.80 -18.22 70.03
N PRO A 9 -6.13 -17.93 68.91
CA PRO A 9 -6.77 -17.20 67.83
C PRO A 9 -7.67 -18.14 67.02
N ALA A 10 -8.91 -17.70 66.81
CA ALA A 10 -9.95 -18.41 66.08
C ALA A 10 -9.61 -18.54 64.58
N LEU A 11 -9.80 -19.74 64.04
CA LEU A 11 -9.92 -20.00 62.61
C LEU A 11 -11.08 -19.18 62.04
N LEU A 12 -10.80 -18.26 61.11
CA LEU A 12 -11.78 -17.71 60.19
C LEU A 12 -11.59 -18.36 58.81
N LEU A 13 -12.28 -19.48 58.61
CA LEU A 13 -12.62 -20.04 57.31
C LEU A 13 -13.76 -19.20 56.72
N GLY A 14 -13.42 -18.09 56.06
CA GLY A 14 -14.36 -17.24 55.30
C GLY A 14 -14.11 -17.42 53.81
N GLY A 15 -15.12 -17.91 53.09
CA GLY A 15 -15.03 -18.43 51.73
C GLY A 15 -14.41 -17.50 50.69
N TRP A 16 -13.55 -18.09 49.87
CA TRP A 16 -13.13 -17.53 48.59
C TRP A 16 -14.29 -17.67 47.61
N SER A 17 -15.18 -16.69 47.58
CA SER A 17 -16.09 -16.51 46.45
C SER A 17 -15.23 -16.15 45.25
N ALA A 18 -15.06 -17.10 44.33
CA ALA A 18 -14.54 -16.82 43.01
C ALA A 18 -15.51 -15.86 42.31
N LEU A 19 -15.19 -14.57 42.38
CA LEU A 19 -15.76 -13.57 41.49
C LEU A 19 -15.21 -13.90 40.10
N THR A 20 -15.96 -14.69 39.34
CA THR A 20 -15.80 -14.78 37.90
C THR A 20 -16.10 -13.41 37.33
N LEU A 21 -15.06 -12.61 37.14
CA LEU A 21 -15.12 -11.38 36.37
C LEU A 21 -15.39 -11.81 34.93
N SER A 22 -16.67 -11.90 34.57
CA SER A 22 -17.06 -12.06 33.18
C SER A 22 -16.73 -10.72 32.52
N ALA A 23 -15.78 -10.70 31.59
CA ALA A 23 -15.62 -9.56 30.70
C ALA A 23 -16.99 -9.33 30.05
N GLN A 24 -17.57 -8.17 30.30
CA GLN A 24 -18.86 -7.83 29.71
C GLN A 24 -18.57 -7.48 28.25
N GLU A 25 -18.98 -8.36 27.33
CA GLU A 25 -18.90 -8.11 25.89
C GLU A 25 -19.48 -6.70 25.63
N ALA A 26 -18.72 -5.84 24.97
CA ALA A 26 -19.24 -4.55 24.55
C ALA A 26 -20.45 -4.80 23.64
N PRO A 27 -21.53 -3.99 23.74
CA PRO A 27 -22.65 -4.12 22.82
C PRO A 27 -22.18 -3.88 21.38
N ASP A 28 -22.74 -4.63 20.43
CA ASP A 28 -22.50 -4.40 19.01
C ASP A 28 -22.76 -2.93 18.64
N PRO A 29 -21.94 -2.34 17.75
CA PRO A 29 -22.11 -0.95 17.34
C PRO A 29 -23.45 -0.76 16.61
N THR A 30 -24.10 0.39 16.83
CA THR A 30 -25.29 0.75 16.07
C THR A 30 -24.93 1.07 14.61
N PRO A 31 -25.90 1.01 13.68
CA PRO A 31 -25.65 1.43 12.30
C PRO A 31 -25.09 2.85 12.16
N GLU A 32 -25.51 3.78 13.03
CA GLU A 32 -24.99 5.15 13.05
C GLU A 32 -23.51 5.19 13.45
N GLN A 33 -23.11 4.39 14.44
CA GLN A 33 -21.71 4.28 14.85
C GLN A 33 -20.85 3.69 13.74
N ILE A 34 -21.32 2.62 13.09
CA ILE A 34 -20.63 2.01 11.93
C ILE A 34 -20.37 3.04 10.82
N VAL A 35 -21.37 3.89 10.52
CA VAL A 35 -21.22 4.93 9.50
C VAL A 35 -20.25 6.02 9.96
N GLU A 36 -20.30 6.43 11.23
CA GLU A 36 -19.37 7.41 11.79
C GLU A 36 -17.92 6.91 11.74
N ASP A 37 -17.68 5.67 12.18
CA ASP A 37 -16.38 5.00 12.14
C ASP A 37 -15.85 4.91 10.70
N TRP A 38 -16.69 4.51 9.74
CA TRP A 38 -16.29 4.44 8.34
C TRP A 38 -15.93 5.80 7.77
N LEU A 39 -16.73 6.84 8.03
CA LEU A 39 -16.47 8.20 7.55
C LEU A 39 -15.20 8.80 8.15
N ALA A 40 -14.75 8.32 9.31
CA ALA A 40 -13.48 8.70 9.92
C ALA A 40 -12.28 7.91 9.36
N SER A 41 -12.52 6.79 8.67
CA SER A 41 -11.47 5.93 8.12
C SER A 41 -10.77 6.55 6.90
N SER A 42 -9.54 6.10 6.64
CA SER A 42 -8.78 6.49 5.44
C SER A 42 -9.44 6.06 4.13
N HIS A 43 -10.29 5.02 4.16
CA HIS A 43 -11.03 4.53 3.00
C HIS A 43 -12.17 5.47 2.59
N ALA A 44 -12.67 6.31 3.50
CA ALA A 44 -13.68 7.33 3.21
C ALA A 44 -13.08 8.73 3.02
N ASP A 45 -11.76 8.91 3.15
CA ASP A 45 -11.10 10.21 3.01
C ASP A 45 -11.05 10.68 1.55
N ALA A 46 -12.15 11.26 1.08
CA ALA A 46 -12.30 11.83 -0.26
C ALA A 46 -11.34 13.00 -0.55
N MET A 47 -10.59 13.48 0.45
CA MET A 47 -9.58 14.51 0.29
C MET A 47 -8.17 13.94 0.10
N SER A 48 -7.97 12.65 0.37
CA SER A 48 -6.67 12.00 0.23
C SER A 48 -6.21 11.91 -1.22
N GLU A 49 -4.89 11.89 -1.40
CA GLU A 49 -4.27 11.68 -2.71
C GLU A 49 -4.74 10.37 -3.36
N ALA A 50 -5.05 9.35 -2.56
CA ALA A 50 -5.55 8.07 -3.07
C ALA A 50 -6.82 8.22 -3.93
N PHE A 51 -7.70 9.19 -3.67
CA PHE A 51 -8.93 9.37 -4.45
C PHE A 51 -8.92 10.62 -5.34
N ARG A 52 -7.97 11.52 -5.12
CA ARG A 52 -7.87 12.80 -5.83
C ARG A 52 -6.80 12.87 -6.91
N HIS A 53 -5.91 11.88 -6.97
CA HIS A 53 -4.77 11.87 -7.90
C HIS A 53 -5.17 12.18 -9.35
N TRP A 54 -6.34 11.70 -9.78
CA TRP A 54 -6.84 11.82 -11.16
C TRP A 54 -7.86 12.94 -11.40
N ASP A 55 -8.06 13.84 -10.44
CA ASP A 55 -9.05 14.92 -10.58
C ASP A 55 -8.79 15.83 -11.79
N GLY A 56 -7.51 16.02 -12.16
CA GLY A 56 -7.13 16.82 -13.32
C GLY A 56 -7.48 16.15 -14.65
N GLU A 57 -7.41 14.82 -14.69
CA GLU A 57 -7.75 13.97 -15.82
C GLU A 57 -9.26 13.74 -15.94
N GLY A 58 -9.99 13.78 -14.81
CA GLY A 58 -11.43 13.59 -14.73
C GLY A 58 -11.89 12.12 -14.77
N GLU A 59 -10.94 11.19 -14.91
CA GLU A 59 -11.19 9.75 -14.91
C GLU A 59 -10.01 8.99 -14.29
N ILE A 60 -10.32 7.94 -13.53
CA ILE A 60 -9.34 7.04 -12.93
C ILE A 60 -9.08 5.92 -13.95
N PRO A 61 -7.83 5.73 -14.41
CA PRO A 61 -7.48 4.66 -15.33
C PRO A 61 -7.82 3.29 -14.77
N GLY A 62 -8.25 2.35 -15.61
CA GLY A 62 -8.66 1.01 -15.17
C GLY A 62 -7.59 0.20 -14.43
N ALA A 63 -6.32 0.54 -14.61
CA ALA A 63 -5.22 -0.04 -13.85
C ALA A 63 -5.20 0.39 -12.37
N CYS A 64 -5.88 1.49 -12.01
CA CYS A 64 -5.91 2.09 -10.69
C CYS A 64 -7.32 2.06 -10.09
N ALA A 65 -8.35 2.11 -10.95
CA ALA A 65 -9.75 2.17 -10.60
C ALA A 65 -10.20 1.09 -9.60
N THR A 66 -9.66 -0.13 -9.70
CA THR A 66 -9.99 -1.23 -8.78
C THR A 66 -9.76 -0.87 -7.32
N CYS A 67 -8.68 -0.15 -6.99
CA CYS A 67 -8.33 0.14 -5.60
C CYS A 67 -8.67 1.57 -5.17
N HIS A 68 -8.92 2.45 -6.13
CA HIS A 68 -9.08 3.89 -5.90
C HIS A 68 -10.50 4.38 -6.23
N SER A 69 -11.47 3.47 -6.33
CA SER A 69 -12.87 3.80 -6.55
C SER A 69 -13.79 2.62 -6.26
N THR A 70 -14.98 2.88 -5.73
CA THR A 70 -16.01 1.84 -5.58
C THR A 70 -16.50 1.30 -6.94
N PRO A 71 -16.81 2.13 -7.96
CA PRO A 71 -17.19 1.63 -9.28
C PRO A 71 -16.16 0.66 -9.88
N GLY A 72 -14.88 1.03 -9.85
CA GLY A 72 -13.83 0.19 -10.40
C GLY A 72 -13.62 -1.12 -9.62
N PHE A 73 -13.85 -1.12 -8.31
CA PHE A 73 -13.83 -2.33 -7.50
C PHE A 73 -14.99 -3.27 -7.87
N VAL A 74 -16.21 -2.75 -7.98
CA VAL A 74 -17.40 -3.52 -8.37
C VAL A 74 -17.25 -4.09 -9.78
N ASP A 75 -16.76 -3.28 -10.73
CA ASP A 75 -16.49 -3.75 -12.10
C ASP A 75 -15.42 -4.85 -12.14
N TYR A 76 -14.40 -4.75 -11.28
CA TYR A 76 -13.39 -5.80 -11.15
C TYR A 76 -14.00 -7.11 -10.65
N LEU A 77 -14.85 -7.07 -9.63
CA LEU A 77 -15.52 -8.26 -9.09
C LEU A 77 -16.55 -8.87 -10.05
N ALA A 78 -17.17 -8.05 -10.90
CA ALA A 78 -18.04 -8.52 -11.97
C ALA A 78 -17.27 -9.16 -13.15
N SER A 79 -15.94 -9.00 -13.19
CA SER A 79 -15.09 -9.56 -14.22
C SER A 79 -14.63 -10.99 -13.89
N PRO A 80 -14.04 -11.72 -14.87
CA PRO A 80 -13.38 -13.00 -14.61
C PRO A 80 -12.14 -12.91 -13.69
N MET A 81 -11.65 -11.71 -13.35
CA MET A 81 -10.45 -11.47 -12.53
C MET A 81 -9.19 -12.21 -13.03
N THR A 82 -9.08 -12.42 -14.34
CA THR A 82 -7.91 -13.08 -14.96
C THR A 82 -6.66 -12.19 -14.97
N THR A 83 -6.87 -10.87 -14.98
CA THR A 83 -5.80 -9.88 -14.84
C THR A 83 -5.90 -9.29 -13.43
N VAL A 84 -4.80 -9.37 -12.68
CA VAL A 84 -4.76 -8.97 -11.27
C VAL A 84 -5.00 -7.47 -11.10
N GLY A 85 -6.07 -7.09 -10.38
CA GLY A 85 -6.31 -5.71 -9.94
C GLY A 85 -6.44 -4.67 -11.06
N VAL A 86 -7.00 -5.08 -12.20
CA VAL A 86 -7.16 -4.22 -13.39
C VAL A 86 -8.53 -4.45 -14.02
N ILE A 87 -9.18 -3.35 -14.39
CA ILE A 87 -10.30 -3.33 -15.33
C ILE A 87 -9.86 -2.69 -16.66
N ASP A 88 -10.57 -2.98 -17.75
CA ASP A 88 -10.17 -2.60 -19.12
C ASP A 88 -10.70 -1.23 -19.58
N HIS A 89 -11.30 -0.47 -18.67
CA HIS A 89 -11.87 0.84 -18.93
C HIS A 89 -11.64 1.80 -17.75
N PRO A 90 -11.65 3.12 -17.99
CA PRO A 90 -11.58 4.10 -16.93
C PRO A 90 -12.93 4.27 -16.23
N VAL A 91 -12.91 4.82 -15.02
CA VAL A 91 -14.12 5.18 -14.24
C VAL A 91 -14.08 6.66 -13.83
N PRO A 92 -15.23 7.31 -13.56
CA PRO A 92 -15.25 8.69 -13.10
C PRO A 92 -14.49 8.88 -11.77
N THR A 93 -13.91 10.06 -11.57
CA THR A 93 -13.41 10.49 -10.26
C THR A 93 -14.55 10.86 -9.30
N GLY A 94 -14.22 11.15 -8.04
CA GLY A 94 -15.18 11.66 -7.05
C GLY A 94 -15.87 10.60 -6.21
N THR A 95 -15.40 9.35 -6.25
CA THR A 95 -15.84 8.27 -5.36
C THR A 95 -14.68 7.81 -4.48
N VAL A 96 -15.01 7.25 -3.33
CA VAL A 96 -14.07 6.60 -2.40
C VAL A 96 -14.35 5.10 -2.35
N ILE A 97 -13.84 4.39 -1.34
CA ILE A 97 -14.34 3.06 -0.99
C ILE A 97 -15.61 3.23 -0.15
N GLU A 98 -16.72 2.69 -0.65
CA GLU A 98 -18.05 2.79 -0.05
C GLU A 98 -18.50 1.42 0.42
N CYS A 99 -19.61 1.36 1.18
CA CYS A 99 -20.13 0.13 1.78
C CYS A 99 -20.28 -1.01 0.75
N THR A 100 -20.68 -0.67 -0.48
CA THR A 100 -20.89 -1.63 -1.57
C THR A 100 -19.61 -2.31 -2.03
N ALA A 101 -18.43 -1.72 -1.83
CA ALA A 101 -17.16 -2.38 -2.14
C ALA A 101 -16.97 -3.67 -1.32
N CYS A 102 -17.49 -3.72 -0.09
CA CYS A 102 -17.36 -4.90 0.78
C CYS A 102 -18.66 -5.71 0.91
N HIS A 103 -19.82 -5.06 0.75
CA HIS A 103 -21.13 -5.68 0.96
C HIS A 103 -21.88 -6.05 -0.33
N ASP A 104 -21.30 -5.81 -1.52
CA ASP A 104 -21.82 -6.41 -2.74
C ASP A 104 -21.79 -7.96 -2.62
N PRO A 105 -22.80 -8.70 -3.13
CA PRO A 105 -22.81 -10.16 -3.07
C PRO A 105 -21.55 -10.82 -3.65
N ALA A 106 -20.94 -10.25 -4.69
CA ALA A 106 -19.68 -10.75 -5.26
C ALA A 106 -18.51 -10.55 -4.27
N ALA A 107 -18.49 -9.43 -3.53
CA ALA A 107 -17.48 -9.16 -2.51
C ALA A 107 -17.66 -10.08 -1.30
N ALA A 108 -18.89 -10.21 -0.80
CA ALA A 108 -19.21 -11.03 0.36
C ALA A 108 -18.94 -12.54 0.15
N SER A 109 -19.00 -13.00 -1.10
CA SER A 109 -18.72 -14.39 -1.48
C SER A 109 -17.28 -14.63 -1.95
N LEU A 110 -16.44 -13.58 -2.02
CA LEU A 110 -15.05 -13.70 -2.42
C LEU A 110 -14.25 -14.42 -1.32
N ALA A 111 -13.66 -15.57 -1.66
CA ALA A 111 -12.85 -16.37 -0.76
C ALA A 111 -11.35 -16.38 -1.12
N SER A 112 -11.03 -16.11 -2.39
CA SER A 112 -9.70 -16.26 -2.95
C SER A 112 -9.36 -15.13 -3.90
N VAL A 113 -8.09 -14.72 -3.89
CA VAL A 113 -7.55 -13.66 -4.77
C VAL A 113 -6.33 -14.19 -5.50
N ARG A 114 -6.16 -13.81 -6.77
CA ARG A 114 -4.96 -14.08 -7.54
C ARG A 114 -3.94 -12.96 -7.32
N PHE A 115 -2.79 -13.31 -6.76
CA PHE A 115 -1.69 -12.38 -6.50
C PHE A 115 -0.89 -12.07 -7.76
N PRO A 116 -0.09 -10.98 -7.79
CA PRO A 116 0.77 -10.64 -8.91
C PRO A 116 1.82 -11.71 -9.30
N SER A 117 2.10 -12.69 -8.43
CA SER A 117 2.89 -13.88 -8.77
C SER A 117 2.16 -14.87 -9.67
N GLY A 118 0.85 -14.67 -9.86
CA GLY A 118 -0.04 -15.59 -10.55
C GLY A 118 -0.69 -16.61 -9.63
N GLN A 119 -0.31 -16.71 -8.35
CA GLN A 119 -0.85 -17.70 -7.42
C GLN A 119 -2.26 -17.30 -6.94
N PRO A 120 -3.27 -18.17 -7.06
CA PRO A 120 -4.53 -18.00 -6.35
C PRO A 120 -4.37 -18.43 -4.88
N ILE A 121 -4.71 -17.55 -3.95
CA ILE A 121 -4.62 -17.82 -2.50
C ILE A 121 -5.98 -17.67 -1.87
N SER A 122 -6.35 -18.64 -1.03
CA SER A 122 -7.54 -18.60 -0.21
C SER A 122 -7.27 -17.78 1.06
N LEU A 123 -8.03 -16.71 1.23
CA LEU A 123 -8.01 -15.86 2.43
C LEU A 123 -9.25 -16.07 3.30
N GLY A 124 -10.29 -16.72 2.76
CA GLY A 124 -11.58 -16.83 3.42
C GLY A 124 -12.48 -15.64 3.10
N ASN A 125 -13.78 -15.84 3.31
CA ASN A 125 -14.78 -14.78 3.12
C ASN A 125 -14.51 -13.65 4.10
N GLY A 126 -14.68 -12.39 3.66
CA GLY A 126 -14.46 -11.20 4.49
C GLY A 126 -13.02 -10.67 4.48
N ALA A 127 -12.01 -11.54 4.43
CA ALA A 127 -10.60 -11.10 4.33
C ALA A 127 -10.12 -10.96 2.87
N ALA A 128 -10.68 -11.76 1.94
CA ALA A 128 -10.28 -11.73 0.54
C ALA A 128 -10.55 -10.39 -0.13
N VAL A 129 -11.62 -9.67 0.26
CA VAL A 129 -11.96 -8.35 -0.28
C VAL A 129 -10.84 -7.33 -0.03
N CYS A 130 -10.22 -7.35 1.15
CA CYS A 130 -9.11 -6.48 1.51
C CYS A 130 -7.88 -6.77 0.63
N ALA A 131 -7.64 -8.06 0.36
CA ALA A 131 -6.49 -8.51 -0.41
C ALA A 131 -6.57 -8.12 -1.89
N VAL A 132 -7.74 -7.85 -2.46
CA VAL A 132 -7.86 -7.36 -3.85
C VAL A 132 -7.01 -6.11 -4.06
N CYS A 133 -7.03 -5.19 -3.10
CA CYS A 133 -6.28 -3.94 -3.14
C CYS A 133 -4.91 -4.07 -2.46
N HIS A 134 -4.84 -4.74 -1.31
CA HIS A 134 -3.63 -4.83 -0.48
C HIS A 134 -2.66 -5.97 -0.85
N GLN A 135 -2.89 -6.68 -1.96
CA GLN A 135 -1.96 -7.67 -2.51
C GLN A 135 -0.71 -7.08 -3.20
N GLY A 136 -0.67 -5.76 -3.39
CA GLY A 136 0.36 -5.11 -4.20
C GLY A 136 0.15 -5.30 -5.71
N ARG A 137 1.08 -4.77 -6.51
CA ARG A 137 0.99 -4.68 -7.98
C ARG A 137 2.17 -5.28 -8.73
N ALA A 138 3.11 -5.87 -8.01
CA ALA A 138 4.25 -6.58 -8.56
C ALA A 138 4.62 -7.77 -7.66
N SER A 139 5.52 -8.60 -8.17
CA SER A 139 6.03 -9.82 -7.52
C SER A 139 7.47 -10.04 -7.94
N GLY A 140 8.17 -10.97 -7.26
CA GLY A 140 9.50 -11.41 -7.68
C GLY A 140 9.55 -11.87 -9.14
N ALA A 141 8.48 -12.49 -9.65
CA ALA A 141 8.38 -12.92 -11.05
C ALA A 141 8.50 -11.76 -12.06
N ARG A 142 8.11 -10.54 -11.69
CA ARG A 142 8.30 -9.35 -12.54
C ARG A 142 9.76 -8.91 -12.59
N VAL A 143 10.51 -9.11 -11.50
CA VAL A 143 11.96 -8.85 -11.44
C VAL A 143 12.68 -9.86 -12.32
N GLU A 144 12.40 -11.16 -12.14
CA GLU A 144 12.97 -12.26 -12.95
C GLU A 144 12.77 -12.01 -14.44
N LYS A 145 11.53 -11.71 -14.84
CA LYS A 145 11.23 -11.38 -16.24
C LYS A 145 11.97 -10.14 -16.76
N ALA A 146 12.24 -9.15 -15.91
CA ALA A 146 12.93 -7.93 -16.32
C ALA A 146 14.43 -8.16 -16.54
N VAL A 147 15.02 -9.13 -15.84
CA VAL A 147 16.45 -9.47 -15.94
C VAL A 147 16.72 -10.75 -16.76
N ASP A 148 15.67 -11.39 -17.29
CA ASP A 148 15.79 -12.62 -18.06
C ASP A 148 16.78 -12.51 -19.23
N GLY A 149 17.67 -13.50 -19.33
CA GLY A 149 18.74 -13.56 -20.33
C GLY A 149 19.84 -12.50 -20.14
N MET A 150 19.86 -11.75 -19.04
CA MET A 150 20.95 -10.83 -18.71
C MET A 150 21.99 -11.55 -17.84
N GLU A 151 23.27 -11.35 -18.19
CA GLU A 151 24.37 -11.79 -17.32
C GLU A 151 24.40 -10.96 -16.03
N GLU A 152 24.87 -11.57 -14.94
CA GLU A 152 25.08 -10.87 -13.67
C GLU A 152 25.93 -9.59 -13.86
N ASP A 153 25.61 -8.56 -13.08
CA ASP A 153 26.23 -7.23 -13.12
C ASP A 153 26.05 -6.45 -14.45
N THR A 154 25.21 -6.91 -15.39
CA THR A 154 24.97 -6.20 -16.66
C THR A 154 24.22 -4.90 -16.41
N VAL A 155 24.87 -3.76 -16.68
CA VAL A 155 24.24 -2.44 -16.62
C VAL A 155 23.34 -2.23 -17.83
N SER A 156 22.07 -1.94 -17.60
CA SER A 156 21.08 -1.70 -18.66
C SER A 156 20.23 -0.47 -18.35
N ALA A 157 20.17 0.46 -19.30
CA ALA A 157 19.29 1.62 -19.22
C ALA A 157 17.80 1.26 -19.42
N ASN A 158 17.50 0.01 -19.79
CA ASN A 158 16.13 -0.48 -19.93
C ASN A 158 15.56 -1.02 -18.61
N LEU A 159 16.39 -1.19 -17.58
CA LEU A 159 15.91 -1.56 -16.24
C LEU A 159 15.39 -0.31 -15.52
N GLY A 160 14.23 -0.46 -14.88
CA GLY A 160 13.59 0.59 -14.10
C GLY A 160 13.11 0.05 -12.75
N PHE A 161 12.67 0.95 -11.88
CA PHE A 161 12.12 0.57 -10.58
C PHE A 161 10.82 -0.23 -10.75
N ILE A 162 10.78 -1.44 -10.20
CA ILE A 162 9.58 -2.26 -10.15
C ILE A 162 8.86 -1.93 -8.84
N ASN A 163 7.83 -1.09 -8.94
CA ASN A 163 7.04 -0.69 -7.79
C ASN A 163 5.99 -1.77 -7.46
N ILE A 164 6.09 -2.38 -6.28
CA ILE A 164 5.05 -3.28 -5.74
C ILE A 164 3.79 -2.53 -5.29
N HIS A 165 3.84 -1.20 -5.32
CA HIS A 165 2.83 -0.28 -4.82
C HIS A 165 2.69 -0.34 -3.29
N TYR A 166 2.23 0.77 -2.70
CA TYR A 166 2.27 0.99 -1.26
C TYR A 166 1.38 -0.03 -0.52
N SER A 167 1.75 -0.34 0.73
CA SER A 167 0.95 -1.14 1.66
C SER A 167 0.47 -2.49 1.11
N ALA A 168 1.38 -3.27 0.51
CA ALA A 168 1.17 -4.64 0.04
C ALA A 168 1.01 -5.66 1.20
N ALA A 169 0.21 -5.32 2.21
CA ALA A 169 0.05 -6.03 3.47
C ALA A 169 -0.37 -7.49 3.27
N ALA A 170 -1.24 -7.78 2.30
CA ALA A 170 -1.66 -9.15 2.03
C ALA A 170 -0.50 -9.99 1.47
N ALA A 171 0.32 -9.42 0.58
CA ALA A 171 1.48 -10.13 0.05
C ALA A 171 2.55 -10.36 1.12
N THR A 172 2.75 -9.39 2.01
CA THR A 172 3.63 -9.52 3.17
C THR A 172 3.14 -10.62 4.12
N LEU A 173 1.84 -10.63 4.46
CA LEU A 173 1.25 -11.63 5.36
C LEU A 173 1.32 -13.05 4.77
N MET A 174 1.09 -13.19 3.46
CA MET A 174 1.13 -14.49 2.78
C MET A 174 2.56 -14.99 2.49
N GLY A 175 3.58 -14.12 2.59
CA GLY A 175 4.98 -14.48 2.38
C GLY A 175 5.21 -15.19 1.04
N ALA A 176 5.94 -16.30 1.08
CA ALA A 176 6.30 -17.09 -0.10
C ALA A 176 5.11 -17.72 -0.82
N GLU A 177 3.95 -17.87 -0.16
CA GLU A 177 2.73 -18.34 -0.84
C GLU A 177 2.25 -17.31 -1.87
N ALA A 178 2.35 -16.01 -1.55
CA ALA A 178 2.02 -14.91 -2.46
C ALA A 178 3.16 -14.55 -3.40
N GLY A 179 4.41 -14.82 -3.04
CA GLY A 179 5.58 -14.45 -3.85
C GLY A 179 5.66 -12.95 -4.13
N GLY A 180 5.23 -12.12 -3.17
CA GLY A 180 5.26 -10.66 -3.30
C GLY A 180 6.68 -10.10 -3.31
N GLY A 181 7.56 -10.65 -2.47
CA GLY A 181 8.98 -10.33 -2.44
C GLY A 181 9.77 -10.99 -3.58
N TYR A 182 11.01 -10.55 -3.75
CA TYR A 182 11.98 -11.30 -4.56
C TYR A 182 12.62 -12.40 -3.71
N GLU A 183 12.67 -13.61 -4.26
CA GLU A 183 13.16 -14.81 -3.59
C GLU A 183 14.34 -15.37 -4.39
N TYR A 184 15.51 -15.44 -3.77
CA TYR A 184 16.72 -15.93 -4.42
C TYR A 184 16.68 -17.44 -4.64
N GLU A 185 17.23 -17.88 -5.77
CA GLU A 185 17.32 -19.30 -6.11
C GLU A 185 18.06 -20.12 -5.03
N GLY A 186 17.57 -21.33 -4.79
CA GLY A 186 18.18 -22.28 -3.84
C GLY A 186 17.98 -21.91 -2.37
N LYS A 187 17.16 -20.90 -2.06
CA LYS A 187 16.77 -20.53 -0.70
C LYS A 187 15.35 -20.99 -0.39
N SER A 188 15.05 -21.04 0.90
CA SER A 188 13.70 -21.31 1.41
C SER A 188 13.21 -20.08 2.16
N TYR A 189 11.97 -19.69 1.87
CA TYR A 189 11.34 -18.51 2.44
C TYR A 189 10.15 -18.91 3.29
N ALA A 190 9.85 -18.09 4.29
CA ALA A 190 8.66 -18.28 5.10
C ALA A 190 7.41 -18.09 4.23
N GLY A 191 6.46 -19.04 4.32
CA GLY A 191 5.13 -18.92 3.72
C GLY A 191 4.25 -17.93 4.50
N ARG A 192 2.95 -18.20 4.55
CA ARG A 192 2.01 -17.36 5.30
C ARG A 192 2.41 -17.26 6.76
N TYR A 193 2.46 -16.04 7.27
CA TYR A 193 2.66 -15.80 8.69
C TYR A 193 1.43 -16.29 9.47
N ALA A 194 1.66 -17.26 10.36
CA ALA A 194 0.64 -17.83 11.21
C ALA A 194 0.75 -17.22 12.61
N HIS A 195 -0.12 -16.26 12.90
CA HIS A 195 -0.28 -15.71 14.24
C HIS A 195 -1.09 -16.69 15.14
N VAL A 196 -1.29 -16.35 16.41
CA VAL A 196 -2.11 -17.17 17.32
C VAL A 196 -3.54 -17.34 16.81
N PRO A 197 -4.21 -18.48 17.08
CA PRO A 197 -5.60 -18.68 16.68
C PRO A 197 -6.51 -17.54 17.12
N GLY A 198 -7.38 -17.09 16.22
CA GLY A 198 -8.28 -15.95 16.45
C GLY A 198 -7.74 -14.60 15.98
N LEU A 199 -6.45 -14.49 15.64
CA LEU A 199 -5.81 -13.27 15.11
C LEU A 199 -5.07 -13.55 13.78
N SER A 200 -5.72 -14.27 12.86
CA SER A 200 -5.08 -14.87 11.67
C SER A 200 -5.49 -14.27 10.32
N ASP A 201 -6.37 -13.28 10.32
CA ASP A 201 -6.86 -12.62 9.12
C ASP A 201 -6.94 -11.09 9.28
N CYS A 202 -7.30 -10.40 8.19
CA CYS A 202 -7.31 -8.94 8.15
C CYS A 202 -8.26 -8.33 9.18
N ALA A 203 -9.49 -8.86 9.29
CA ALA A 203 -10.54 -8.32 10.15
C ALA A 203 -10.37 -8.73 11.62
N SER A 204 -9.56 -9.75 11.89
CA SER A 204 -9.19 -10.12 13.26
C SER A 204 -8.22 -9.15 13.91
N CYS A 205 -7.49 -8.34 13.13
CA CYS A 205 -6.59 -7.31 13.63
C CYS A 205 -7.09 -5.89 13.34
N HIS A 206 -7.68 -5.68 12.18
CA HIS A 206 -8.23 -4.38 11.77
C HIS A 206 -9.74 -4.34 11.98
N GLY A 207 -10.25 -3.27 12.58
CA GLY A 207 -11.68 -3.01 12.62
C GLY A 207 -12.24 -2.92 11.19
N PRO A 208 -13.33 -3.65 10.87
CA PRO A 208 -13.85 -3.68 9.51
C PRO A 208 -14.44 -2.34 9.05
N HIS A 209 -14.78 -1.45 9.99
CA HIS A 209 -15.39 -0.15 9.70
C HIS A 209 -14.49 1.04 10.06
N ASP A 210 -13.65 0.96 11.08
CA ASP A 210 -12.68 2.03 11.41
C ASP A 210 -11.28 1.80 10.77
N THR A 211 -10.97 0.58 10.34
CA THR A 211 -9.65 0.11 9.84
C THR A 211 -8.50 0.18 10.86
N ALA A 212 -8.78 0.62 12.08
CA ALA A 212 -7.83 0.76 13.17
C ALA A 212 -7.49 -0.61 13.77
N ILE A 213 -6.37 -0.65 14.49
CA ILE A 213 -5.95 -1.81 15.27
C ILE A 213 -6.01 -1.40 16.74
N GLU A 214 -6.74 -2.16 17.54
CA GLU A 214 -6.79 -1.97 19.00
C GLU A 214 -5.54 -2.57 19.63
N ILE A 215 -4.58 -1.72 20.02
CA ILE A 215 -3.28 -2.17 20.57
C ILE A 215 -3.48 -2.93 21.88
N GLU A 216 -4.51 -2.58 22.64
CA GLU A 216 -4.91 -3.20 23.90
C GLU A 216 -5.09 -4.71 23.75
N ASP A 217 -5.63 -5.18 22.63
CA ASP A 217 -5.83 -6.61 22.33
C ASP A 217 -4.50 -7.37 22.23
N CYS A 218 -3.42 -6.67 21.85
CA CYS A 218 -2.09 -7.24 21.73
C CYS A 218 -1.36 -7.35 23.08
N THR A 219 -1.69 -6.47 24.04
CA THR A 219 -0.91 -6.30 25.29
C THR A 219 -0.94 -7.50 26.22
N THR A 220 -1.92 -8.39 26.08
CA THR A 220 -2.00 -9.64 26.84
C THR A 220 -0.76 -10.53 26.63
N CYS A 221 -0.26 -10.59 25.40
CA CYS A 221 0.96 -11.33 25.05
C CYS A 221 2.18 -10.41 24.87
N HIS A 222 1.95 -9.15 24.48
CA HIS A 222 2.97 -8.14 24.25
C HIS A 222 2.93 -7.08 25.35
N ALA A 223 3.24 -7.48 26.57
CA ALA A 223 3.10 -6.61 27.74
C ALA A 223 3.89 -5.29 27.59
N GLY A 224 3.20 -4.16 27.84
CA GLY A 224 3.80 -2.84 27.86
C GLY A 224 4.07 -2.21 26.49
N VAL A 225 3.71 -2.87 25.38
CA VAL A 225 3.79 -2.22 24.07
C VAL A 225 2.74 -1.11 23.97
N GLN A 226 3.12 -0.02 23.31
CA GLN A 226 2.24 1.13 23.03
C GLN A 226 2.17 1.40 21.52
N ASP A 227 2.91 0.62 20.75
CA ASP A 227 3.07 0.76 19.32
C ASP A 227 3.36 -0.62 18.72
N LEU A 228 2.73 -0.95 17.60
CA LEU A 228 2.86 -2.27 16.97
C LEU A 228 4.30 -2.55 16.49
N SER A 229 5.05 -1.50 16.13
CA SER A 229 6.44 -1.65 15.69
C SER A 229 7.38 -2.01 16.86
N ALA A 230 6.94 -1.83 18.10
CA ALA A 230 7.65 -2.31 19.29
C ALA A 230 7.47 -3.81 19.54
N ILE A 231 6.47 -4.45 18.90
CA ILE A 231 6.20 -5.89 19.09
C ILE A 231 7.33 -6.72 18.46
N ARG A 232 7.84 -7.68 19.22
CA ARG A 232 8.84 -8.64 18.76
C ARG A 232 8.40 -10.06 19.10
N MET A 233 8.49 -10.95 18.11
CA MET A 233 8.06 -12.36 18.22
C MET A 233 9.22 -13.35 18.33
N SER A 234 10.45 -12.93 18.08
CA SER A 234 11.62 -13.79 17.95
C SER A 234 12.85 -13.13 18.55
N LEU A 235 13.73 -13.89 19.21
CA LEU A 235 15.01 -13.40 19.74
C LEU A 235 16.16 -13.49 18.71
N VAL A 236 15.85 -13.81 17.46
CA VAL A 236 16.86 -13.81 16.38
C VAL A 236 17.30 -12.38 16.10
N ASP A 237 18.61 -12.15 16.08
CA ASP A 237 19.24 -10.91 15.63
C ASP A 237 19.23 -10.87 14.09
N TYR A 238 18.19 -10.26 13.52
CA TYR A 238 17.95 -10.27 12.07
C TYR A 238 18.84 -9.30 11.31
N ASP A 239 19.22 -8.18 11.92
CA ASP A 239 20.01 -7.12 11.29
C ASP A 239 21.51 -7.21 11.68
N GLY A 240 21.85 -8.03 12.67
CA GLY A 240 23.20 -8.45 13.01
C GLY A 240 23.94 -7.42 13.86
N ASP A 241 23.25 -6.63 14.66
CA ASP A 241 23.84 -5.58 15.50
C ASP A 241 24.10 -6.03 16.95
N GLY A 242 23.63 -7.23 17.31
CA GLY A 242 23.74 -7.81 18.65
C GLY A 242 22.64 -7.38 19.62
N ASP A 243 21.72 -6.51 19.24
CA ASP A 243 20.54 -6.12 20.00
C ASP A 243 19.33 -7.00 19.64
N THR A 244 18.83 -7.72 20.63
CA THR A 244 17.63 -8.57 20.49
C THR A 244 16.44 -8.06 21.29
N ALA A 245 16.59 -6.90 21.93
CA ALA A 245 15.57 -6.26 22.76
C ALA A 245 14.78 -5.18 22.00
N GLU A 246 15.31 -4.67 20.89
CA GLU A 246 14.60 -3.69 20.06
C GLU A 246 13.34 -4.25 19.37
N GLY A 247 12.36 -3.37 19.15
CA GLY A 247 11.14 -3.70 18.41
C GLY A 247 11.39 -4.00 16.94
N ILE A 248 10.49 -4.77 16.31
CA ILE A 248 10.65 -5.16 14.89
C ILE A 248 10.72 -3.96 13.93
N GLY A 249 10.10 -2.84 14.28
CA GLY A 249 10.18 -1.61 13.49
C GLY A 249 11.60 -1.07 13.34
N MET A 250 12.34 -1.05 14.45
CA MET A 250 13.75 -0.62 14.46
C MET A 250 14.59 -1.58 13.64
N VAL A 251 14.46 -2.90 13.87
CA VAL A 251 15.12 -3.94 13.09
C VAL A 251 14.92 -3.72 11.58
N MET A 252 13.67 -3.51 11.15
CA MET A 252 13.36 -3.30 9.73
C MET A 252 13.98 -2.02 9.16
N GLN A 253 13.95 -0.92 9.93
CA GLN A 253 14.61 0.32 9.53
C GLN A 253 16.13 0.12 9.36
N GLN A 254 16.79 -0.54 10.31
CA GLN A 254 18.22 -0.81 10.25
C GLN A 254 18.58 -1.70 9.05
N ILE A 255 17.77 -2.74 8.77
CA ILE A 255 17.94 -3.58 7.58
C ILE A 255 17.80 -2.75 6.30
N TRP A 256 16.82 -1.85 6.21
CA TRP A 256 16.66 -0.99 5.03
C TRP A 256 17.85 -0.06 4.80
N GLU A 257 18.39 0.54 5.86
CA GLU A 257 19.56 1.41 5.77
C GLU A 257 20.81 0.64 5.32
N ARG A 258 21.05 -0.55 5.89
CA ARG A 258 22.16 -1.44 5.51
C ARG A 258 22.01 -1.93 4.07
N LEU A 259 20.81 -2.32 3.66
CA LEU A 259 20.53 -2.77 2.30
C LEU A 259 20.75 -1.65 1.29
N LEU A 260 20.25 -0.44 1.57
CA LEU A 260 20.46 0.73 0.70
C LEU A 260 21.95 1.05 0.56
N ALA A 261 22.69 1.05 1.67
CA ALA A 261 24.14 1.27 1.65
C ALA A 261 24.86 0.19 0.83
N ALA A 262 24.46 -1.08 0.97
CA ALA A 262 25.02 -2.18 0.19
C ALA A 262 24.73 -2.05 -1.32
N ILE A 263 23.49 -1.71 -1.70
CA ILE A 263 23.10 -1.46 -3.10
C ILE A 263 23.93 -0.31 -3.69
N MET A 264 24.03 0.81 -2.98
CA MET A 264 24.79 1.99 -3.44
C MET A 264 26.28 1.66 -3.61
N ARG A 265 26.86 0.96 -2.64
CA ARG A 265 28.26 0.52 -2.70
C ARG A 265 28.49 -0.44 -3.86
N TYR A 266 27.63 -1.43 -4.04
CA TYR A 266 27.71 -2.36 -5.16
C TYR A 266 27.57 -1.65 -6.51
N GLY A 267 26.66 -0.67 -6.63
CA GLY A 267 26.55 0.17 -7.82
C GLY A 267 27.84 0.93 -8.14
N ALA A 268 28.49 1.52 -7.13
CA ALA A 268 29.74 2.27 -7.29
C ALA A 268 30.95 1.37 -7.57
N GLU A 269 31.00 0.18 -6.97
CA GLU A 269 32.16 -0.71 -7.05
C GLU A 269 32.05 -1.72 -8.19
N VAL A 270 30.89 -2.26 -8.52
CA VAL A 270 30.77 -3.35 -9.50
C VAL A 270 30.22 -2.82 -10.81
N ALA A 271 29.04 -2.21 -10.76
CA ALA A 271 28.34 -1.73 -11.97
C ALA A 271 29.10 -0.59 -12.66
N ALA A 272 29.69 0.35 -11.91
CA ALA A 272 30.45 1.46 -12.50
C ALA A 272 31.76 1.00 -13.18
N ARG A 273 32.40 -0.08 -12.70
CA ARG A 273 33.63 -0.63 -13.32
C ARG A 273 33.36 -1.37 -14.63
N ARG A 274 32.12 -1.86 -14.84
CA ARG A 274 31.70 -2.59 -16.04
C ARG A 274 30.92 -1.76 -17.05
N SER A 275 30.52 -0.53 -16.69
CA SER A 275 29.89 0.40 -17.63
C SER A 275 30.88 0.80 -18.73
N PRO A 276 30.52 0.72 -20.03
CA PRO A 276 31.38 1.26 -21.09
C PRO A 276 31.58 2.75 -20.83
N MET A 277 32.84 3.16 -20.62
CA MET A 277 33.18 4.57 -20.44
C MET A 277 32.61 5.34 -21.64
N PRO A 278 31.82 6.43 -21.43
CA PRO A 278 31.34 7.22 -22.55
C PRO A 278 32.56 7.66 -23.35
N LYS A 279 32.61 7.31 -24.64
CA LYS A 279 33.72 7.67 -25.53
C LYS A 279 33.91 9.18 -25.40
N ARG A 280 35.06 9.58 -24.85
CA ARG A 280 35.47 10.99 -24.78
C ARG A 280 35.29 11.56 -26.19
N PRO A 281 34.52 12.64 -26.38
CA PRO A 281 34.39 13.23 -27.71
C PRO A 281 35.80 13.55 -28.21
N THR A 282 36.14 12.98 -29.37
CA THR A 282 37.37 13.30 -30.08
C THR A 282 37.43 14.83 -30.21
N PRO A 283 38.54 15.47 -29.85
CA PRO A 283 38.67 16.91 -30.01
C PRO A 283 38.48 17.22 -31.49
N ILE A 284 37.39 17.94 -31.81
CA ILE A 284 37.14 18.44 -33.14
C ILE A 284 38.21 19.53 -33.37
N SER A 285 39.31 19.18 -34.01
CA SER A 285 40.26 20.14 -34.56
C SER A 285 39.65 20.77 -35.82
N SER A 286 38.68 21.65 -35.63
CA SER A 286 38.24 22.56 -36.70
C SER A 286 39.13 23.80 -36.69
N PRO A 287 39.72 24.20 -37.84
CA PRO A 287 40.48 25.43 -37.92
C PRO A 287 39.56 26.62 -37.71
N ILE A 288 39.98 27.52 -36.82
CA ILE A 288 39.31 28.79 -36.53
C ILE A 288 39.21 29.59 -37.82
N ARG A 289 37.98 29.76 -38.34
CA ARG A 289 37.69 30.76 -39.36
C ARG A 289 37.34 32.06 -38.63
N THR A 290 38.21 33.05 -38.73
CA THR A 290 37.98 34.41 -38.25
C THR A 290 36.77 35.01 -38.96
N ALA A 291 35.66 35.16 -38.22
CA ALA A 291 34.50 35.92 -38.69
C ALA A 291 34.64 37.38 -38.24
N THR A 292 34.67 38.28 -39.22
CA THR A 292 34.63 39.72 -39.06
C THR A 292 33.34 40.15 -38.37
N ALA A 293 33.45 41.03 -37.36
CA ALA A 293 32.33 41.51 -36.56
C ALA A 293 31.35 42.39 -37.38
N ALA A 294 30.05 42.09 -37.29
CA ALA A 294 28.97 42.98 -37.68
C ALA A 294 28.39 43.70 -36.44
N PRO A 295 27.92 44.96 -36.56
CA PRO A 295 27.56 45.78 -35.41
C PRO A 295 26.19 45.44 -34.79
N ILE A 296 26.10 45.62 -33.47
CA ILE A 296 24.95 45.36 -32.61
C ILE A 296 23.89 46.47 -32.73
N PRO A 297 22.59 46.16 -32.94
CA PRO A 297 21.53 47.16 -32.84
C PRO A 297 21.10 47.36 -31.38
N LYS A 298 21.11 48.62 -30.93
CA LYS A 298 20.63 49.05 -29.60
C LYS A 298 19.11 48.86 -29.49
N LYS A 299 18.63 47.99 -28.58
CA LYS A 299 17.20 47.94 -28.22
C LYS A 299 16.87 48.96 -27.14
N ARG A 300 15.86 49.77 -27.45
CA ARG A 300 15.24 50.81 -26.61
C ARG A 300 14.40 50.14 -25.52
N ARG A 301 14.61 50.53 -24.25
CA ARG A 301 13.83 50.07 -23.09
C ARG A 301 12.48 50.80 -23.09
N THR A 302 11.37 50.06 -23.13
CA THR A 302 10.03 50.58 -22.85
C THR A 302 9.43 49.78 -21.70
N THR A 303 9.10 50.51 -20.63
CA THR A 303 8.37 50.03 -19.45
C THR A 303 6.88 50.10 -19.74
N THR A 304 6.15 48.99 -19.56
CA THR A 304 4.69 49.01 -19.54
C THR A 304 4.17 48.15 -18.39
N ALA A 305 3.28 48.75 -17.61
CA ALA A 305 2.69 48.21 -16.39
C ALA A 305 1.66 47.10 -16.67
N MET A 306 1.46 46.22 -15.68
CA MET A 306 0.46 45.15 -15.66
C MET A 306 -0.97 45.69 -15.49
N PRO A 307 -1.98 45.14 -16.19
CA PRO A 307 -3.38 45.35 -15.83
C PRO A 307 -3.89 44.25 -14.88
N ALA A 308 -4.71 44.67 -13.91
CA ALA A 308 -5.47 43.81 -13.02
C ALA A 308 -6.66 43.15 -13.74
N GLY A 309 -6.86 41.85 -13.53
CA GLY A 309 -8.00 41.07 -14.05
C GLY A 309 -9.22 41.10 -13.12
N PRO A 310 -10.45 40.89 -13.65
CA PRO A 310 -11.69 41.15 -12.93
C PRO A 310 -12.14 40.00 -12.02
N ARG A 311 -12.85 40.37 -10.95
CA ARG A 311 -13.58 39.45 -10.05
C ARG A 311 -14.82 38.93 -10.76
N GLY A 312 -14.96 37.61 -10.88
CA GLY A 312 -16.14 36.92 -11.39
C GLY A 312 -16.87 36.20 -10.26
N SER A 313 -18.14 36.54 -10.08
CA SER A 313 -19.10 36.00 -9.13
C SER A 313 -19.69 34.66 -9.62
N CYS A 314 -19.71 33.65 -8.74
CA CYS A 314 -20.40 32.38 -8.97
C CYS A 314 -21.89 32.47 -8.58
N ALA A 315 -22.78 32.12 -9.50
CA ALA A 315 -24.16 31.76 -9.23
C ALA A 315 -24.41 30.36 -9.85
N PRO A 316 -25.21 29.48 -9.22
CA PRO A 316 -25.33 28.08 -9.62
C PRO A 316 -26.31 27.92 -10.81
N PRO A 317 -26.11 26.92 -11.70
CA PRO A 317 -27.06 26.64 -12.76
C PRO A 317 -28.25 25.81 -12.27
N THR A 318 -29.41 26.15 -12.81
CA THR A 318 -30.72 25.53 -12.61
C THR A 318 -30.83 24.24 -13.42
N ILE A 319 -31.31 23.17 -12.77
CA ILE A 319 -31.59 21.87 -13.37
C ILE A 319 -32.85 21.97 -14.23
N THR A 320 -32.78 21.56 -15.50
CA THR A 320 -33.95 21.22 -16.31
C THR A 320 -33.80 19.81 -16.88
N SER A 321 -34.79 18.97 -16.55
CA SER A 321 -34.92 17.59 -16.99
C SER A 321 -35.44 17.51 -18.43
N SER A 322 -34.83 16.68 -19.28
CA SER A 322 -35.52 16.14 -20.45
C SER A 322 -34.94 14.79 -20.87
N SER A 323 -35.85 13.83 -20.98
CA SER A 323 -35.68 12.45 -21.45
C SER A 323 -35.49 12.36 -22.97
N ARG A 324 -34.61 11.47 -23.45
CA ARG A 324 -34.92 10.30 -24.31
C ARG A 324 -33.68 9.72 -25.01
N ARG A 325 -33.72 8.40 -25.15
CA ARG A 325 -32.78 7.46 -25.81
C ARG A 325 -32.57 7.77 -27.29
N THR A 326 -31.39 7.42 -27.79
CA THR A 326 -31.18 6.58 -29.00
C THR A 326 -29.73 6.09 -29.06
N ALA A 327 -29.54 4.88 -29.60
CA ALA A 327 -28.29 4.12 -29.65
C ALA A 327 -27.51 4.27 -30.99
N ALA A 328 -26.25 3.82 -30.96
CA ALA A 328 -25.31 3.43 -32.03
C ALA A 328 -24.30 4.48 -32.56
N PRO A 329 -23.13 4.08 -33.14
CA PRO A 329 -22.25 2.93 -32.83
C PRO A 329 -20.75 3.32 -32.66
N MET A 330 -19.96 2.33 -32.24
CA MET A 330 -18.49 2.26 -32.11
C MET A 330 -17.67 3.17 -33.03
N ARG A 331 -16.75 3.93 -32.43
CA ARG A 331 -15.55 4.47 -33.08
C ARG A 331 -14.29 3.96 -32.37
N THR A 332 -13.56 3.12 -33.09
CA THR A 332 -12.15 2.78 -32.85
C THR A 332 -11.31 4.05 -32.76
N THR A 333 -10.67 4.27 -31.61
CA THR A 333 -9.66 5.32 -31.44
C THR A 333 -8.37 4.70 -30.90
N ARG A 334 -7.26 5.15 -31.48
CA ARG A 334 -5.90 4.65 -31.32
C ARG A 334 -5.46 4.56 -29.87
N ILE A 335 -4.95 3.38 -29.49
CA ILE A 335 -4.07 3.19 -28.34
C ILE A 335 -2.77 3.94 -28.62
N THR A 336 -2.57 5.06 -27.94
CA THR A 336 -1.28 5.74 -27.88
C THR A 336 -0.52 5.13 -26.72
N ARG A 337 0.61 4.48 -27.00
CA ARG A 337 1.50 3.87 -26.00
C ARG A 337 2.00 4.96 -25.03
N CYS A 338 1.66 4.85 -23.76
CA CYS A 338 2.47 5.43 -22.68
C CYS A 338 3.42 4.34 -22.19
N SER A 339 4.72 4.60 -22.31
CA SER A 339 5.79 3.78 -21.74
C SER A 339 5.86 4.01 -20.23
N PHE A 340 6.20 2.95 -19.51
CA PHE A 340 6.39 2.88 -18.05
C PHE A 340 7.41 3.89 -17.52
#